data_AF-I6T531-F1
#
_entry.id   AF-I6T531-F1
#
_cell.length_a   1.000
_cell.length_b   1.000
_cell.length_c   1.000
_cell.angle_alpha   90.00
_cell.angle_beta   90.00
_cell.angle_gamma   90.00
#
_symmetry.space_group_name_H-M   'P 1'
#
loop_
_entity.id
_entity.type
_entity.pdbx_description
1 polymer ?
#
loop_
_entity_poly.entity_id
_entity_poly.type
_entity_poly.pdbx_seq_one_letter_code
_entity_poly.pdbx_strand_id
1 'polypeptide(L)' 'MKLERGITVSACAVSGELATGKISNILTNVVIVEAGVKHYVVTKKVLKEQGYIIEEPEEELAKDYKDYIVAI' A
#
# COMPACT_ATOMS: atom_id res chain seq x y z
N MET A 1 -8.79 8.55 -7.23
CA MET A 1 -9.68 7.42 -6.82
C MET A 1 -9.21 6.89 -5.47
N LYS A 2 -10.12 6.52 -4.56
CA LYS A 2 -9.72 5.96 -3.25
C LYS A 2 -9.22 4.53 -3.42
N LEU A 3 -8.11 4.20 -2.76
CA LEU A 3 -7.56 2.87 -2.76
C LEU A 3 -8.14 2.05 -1.61
N GLU A 4 -8.95 1.04 -1.93
CA GLU A 4 -9.63 0.19 -0.95
C GLU A 4 -9.68 -1.27 -1.43
N ARG A 5 -9.94 -2.21 -0.51
CA ARG A 5 -10.04 -3.64 -0.85
C ARG A 5 -11.24 -3.87 -1.77
N GLY A 6 -11.05 -4.74 -2.77
CA GLY A 6 -12.10 -5.14 -3.72
C GLY A 6 -12.17 -4.31 -5.00
N ILE A 7 -11.50 -3.16 -5.08
CA ILE A 7 -11.41 -2.39 -6.33
C ILE A 7 -10.47 -3.06 -7.32
N THR A 8 -10.78 -2.91 -8.60
CA THR A 8 -9.89 -3.36 -9.68
C THR A 8 -8.86 -2.27 -9.98
N VAL A 9 -7.60 -2.65 -9.99
CA VAL A 9 -6.48 -1.77 -10.38
C VAL A 9 -5.70 -2.41 -11.52
N SER A 10 -5.03 -1.57 -12.32
CA SER A 10 -4.06 -1.99 -13.34
C SER A 10 -2.77 -1.22 -13.14
N ALA A 11 -1.72 -1.90 -12.70
CA ALA A 11 -0.46 -1.29 -12.30
C ALA A 11 0.72 -2.24 -12.50
N CYS A 12 1.91 -1.67 -12.67
CA CYS A 12 3.13 -2.46 -12.78
C CYS A 12 3.50 -3.04 -11.41
N ALA A 13 3.63 -4.36 -11.34
CA ALA A 13 4.07 -5.08 -10.16
C ALA A 13 5.57 -4.91 -9.92
N VAL A 14 6.03 -5.25 -8.71
CA VAL A 14 7.47 -5.25 -8.38
C VAL A 14 8.25 -6.22 -9.28
N SER A 15 7.61 -7.26 -9.80
CA SER A 15 8.21 -8.19 -10.77
C SER A 15 8.43 -7.59 -12.17
N GLY A 16 7.90 -6.39 -12.44
CA GLY A 16 7.93 -5.76 -13.77
C GLY A 16 6.78 -6.19 -14.70
N GLU A 17 5.92 -7.11 -14.26
CA GLU A 17 4.71 -7.50 -14.98
C GLU A 17 3.58 -6.48 -14.75
N LEU A 18 2.76 -6.25 -15.77
CA LEU A 18 1.53 -5.48 -15.62
C LEU A 18 0.47 -6.35 -14.92
N ALA A 19 0.13 -6.00 -13.68
CA ALA A 19 -0.90 -6.67 -12.90
C ALA A 19 -2.24 -5.95 -13.08
N THR A 20 -3.27 -6.68 -13.52
CA THR A 20 -4.64 -6.16 -13.60
C THR A 20 -5.56 -7.08 -12.81
N GLY A 21 -6.14 -6.58 -11.73
CA GLY A 21 -6.89 -7.42 -10.81
C GLY A 21 -7.45 -6.66 -9.61
N LYS A 22 -8.04 -7.39 -8.66
CA LYS A 22 -8.66 -6.79 -7.47
C LYS A 22 -7.67 -6.68 -6.33
N ILE A 23 -7.74 -5.59 -5.56
CA ILE A 23 -6.94 -5.48 -4.33
C ILE A 23 -7.52 -6.42 -3.27
N SER A 24 -6.77 -7.44 -2.85
CA SER A 24 -7.16 -8.28 -1.71
C SER A 24 -6.60 -7.80 -0.39
N ASN A 25 -5.41 -7.19 -0.41
CA ASN A 25 -4.78 -6.69 0.80
C ASN A 25 -4.00 -5.39 0.57
N ILE A 26 -3.95 -4.56 1.61
CA ILE A 26 -3.27 -3.28 1.62
C ILE A 26 -2.32 -3.33 2.82
N LEU A 27 -1.02 -3.34 2.54
CA LEU A 27 0.06 -3.36 3.54
C LEU A 27 0.67 -1.95 3.65
N THR A 28 1.66 -1.77 4.52
CA THR A 28 2.28 -0.45 4.77
C THR A 28 2.78 0.22 3.49
N ASN A 29 3.54 -0.51 2.65
CA ASN A 29 4.20 0.05 1.46
C ASN A 29 3.69 -0.52 0.12
N VAL A 30 2.94 -1.61 0.16
CA VAL A 30 2.52 -2.37 -1.01
C VAL A 30 1.06 -2.80 -0.90
N VAL A 31 0.48 -3.19 -2.01
CA VAL A 31 -0.84 -3.82 -2.08
C VAL A 31 -0.71 -5.16 -2.80
N ILE A 32 -1.58 -6.09 -2.44
CA ILE A 32 -1.70 -7.38 -3.10
C ILE A 32 -2.88 -7.31 -4.07
N VAL A 33 -2.60 -7.58 -5.35
CA VAL A 33 -3.55 -7.59 -6.44
C VAL A 33 -3.78 -9.03 -6.89
N GLU A 34 -5.01 -9.49 -6.81
CA GLU A 34 -5.44 -10.82 -7.29
C GLU A 34 -5.88 -10.72 -8.74
N ALA A 35 -5.16 -11.43 -9.61
CA ALA A 35 -5.41 -11.52 -11.04
C ALA A 35 -5.65 -12.99 -11.41
N GLY A 36 -6.89 -13.44 -11.23
CA GLY A 36 -7.27 -14.84 -11.44
C GLY A 36 -6.62 -15.76 -10.40
N VAL A 37 -5.74 -16.65 -10.85
CA VAL A 37 -4.99 -17.59 -9.98
C VAL A 37 -3.63 -17.05 -9.54
N LYS A 38 -3.24 -15.85 -10.01
CA LYS A 38 -1.97 -15.21 -9.67
C LYS A 38 -2.18 -14.06 -8.70
N HIS A 39 -1.21 -13.86 -7.82
CA HIS A 39 -1.14 -12.71 -6.92
C HIS A 39 0.07 -11.85 -7.29
N TYR A 40 -0.15 -10.55 -7.37
CA TYR A 40 0.87 -9.57 -7.71
C TYR A 40 1.05 -8.59 -6.57
N VAL A 41 2.30 -8.21 -6.32
CA VAL A 41 2.64 -7.16 -5.35
C VAL A 41 2.90 -5.87 -6.11
N VAL A 42 2.11 -4.85 -5.81
CA VAL A 42 2.23 -3.52 -6.42
C VAL A 42 2.60 -2.52 -5.34
N THR A 43 3.54 -1.63 -5.62
CA THR A 43 3.92 -0.60 -4.64
C THR A 43 2.88 0.50 -4.58
N LYS A 44 2.65 1.04 -3.38
CA LYS A 44 1.80 2.21 -3.19
C LYS A 44 2.31 3.42 -3.99
N LYS A 45 3.61 3.52 -4.20
CA LYS A 45 4.23 4.59 -5.00
C LYS A 45 3.68 4.63 -6.43
N VAL A 46 3.69 3.48 -7.11
CA VAL A 46 3.15 3.35 -8.48
C VAL A 46 1.66 3.74 -8.52
N LEU A 47 0.90 3.33 -7.49
CA LEU A 47 -0.53 3.66 -7.41
C LEU A 47 -0.76 5.16 -7.14
N LYS A 48 0.05 5.79 -6.29
CA LYS A 48 0.01 7.25 -6.07
C LYS A 48 0.34 8.01 -7.36
N GLU A 49 1.34 7.56 -8.13
CA GLU A 49 1.70 8.12 -9.45
C GLU A 49 0.56 7.99 -10.47
N GLN A 50 -0.27 6.94 -10.36
CA GLN A 50 -1.48 6.75 -11.17
C GLN A 50 -2.70 7.54 -10.67
N GLY A 51 -2.59 8.32 -9.58
CA GLY A 51 -3.69 9.13 -9.05
C GLY A 51 -4.60 8.42 -8.04
N TYR A 52 -4.15 7.32 -7.45
CA TYR A 52 -4.83 6.72 -6.31
C TYR A 52 -4.51 7.46 -5.01
N ILE A 53 -5.54 7.70 -4.22
CA ILE A 53 -5.47 8.32 -2.88
C ILE A 53 -5.46 7.19 -1.87
N ILE A 54 -4.40 7.13 -1.08
CA ILE A 54 -4.20 6.09 -0.07
C ILE A 54 -4.36 6.76 1.29
N GLU A 55 -5.45 6.46 1.97
CA GLU A 55 -5.64 6.83 3.37
C GLU A 55 -4.79 5.87 4.20
N GLU A 56 -3.61 6.33 4.59
CA GLU A 56 -2.79 5.62 5.57
C GLU A 56 -3.49 5.80 6.94
N PRO A 57 -3.78 4.72 7.68
CA PRO A 57 -4.21 4.89 9.07
C PRO A 57 -3.06 5.57 9.83
N GLU A 58 -3.35 6.73 10.42
CA GLU A 58 -2.41 7.61 11.15
C GLU A 58 -1.83 7.01 12.45
N GLU A 59 -1.94 5.71 12.70
CA GLU A 59 -1.56 5.11 13.99
C GLU A 59 -0.24 4.34 13.91
N GLU A 60 0.67 4.69 14.84
CA GLU A 60 1.95 4.04 15.22
C GLU A 60 3.30 4.69 14.82
N LEU A 61 3.39 6.01 14.62
CA LEU A 61 4.71 6.69 14.55
C LEU A 61 4.91 7.86 15.52
N ALA A 62 3.95 8.14 16.41
CA ALA A 62 4.01 9.32 17.29
C ALA A 62 4.28 9.03 18.78
N LYS A 63 4.63 7.80 19.19
CA LYS A 63 4.62 7.43 20.62
C LYS A 63 5.93 7.04 21.29
N ASP A 64 7.10 7.11 20.65
CA ASP A 64 8.31 6.56 21.32
C ASP A 64 9.63 7.32 21.13
N TYR A 65 9.60 8.65 21.20
CA TYR A 65 10.84 9.45 21.32
C TYR A 65 10.77 10.61 22.34
N LYS A 66 9.73 10.65 23.19
CA LYS A 66 9.66 11.67 24.27
C LYS A 66 10.22 11.20 25.61
N ASP A 67 10.46 9.90 25.81
CA ASP A 67 10.97 9.38 27.09
C ASP A 67 12.50 9.27 27.17
N TYR A 68 13.25 9.63 26.11
CA TYR A 68 14.72 9.66 26.14
C TYR A 68 15.33 11.04 26.48
N ILE A 69 14.49 12.03 26.79
CA ILE A 69 14.95 13.29 27.38
C ILE A 69 14.39 13.35 28.79
N VAL A 70 15.29 13.43 29.77
CA VAL A 70 15.07 13.50 31.23
C VAL A 70 15.24 12.17 31.96
N ALA A 71 16.50 11.76 32.09
CA ALA A 71 17.05 11.34 33.38
C ALA A 71 18.52 11.75 33.45
N ILE A 72 18.73 12.98 33.94
CA ILE A 72 19.87 13.53 34.71
C ILE A 72 21.29 13.11 34.29
#